data_AF-A0A9D8KYU6-F1
#
_entry.id   AF-A0A9D8KYU6-F1
#
_cell.length_a   1.000
_cell.length_b   1.000
_cell.length_c   1.000
_cell.angle_alpha   90.00
_cell.angle_beta   90.00
_cell.angle_gamma   90.00
#
_symmetry.space_group_name_H-M   'P 1'
#
loop_
_entity.id
_entity.type
_entity.pdbx_description
1 polymer ?
#
loop_
_entity_poly.entity_id
_entity_poly.type
_entity_poly.pdbx_seq_one_letter_code
_entity_poly.pdbx_strand_id
1 'polypeptide(L)'
;MFEGQMRQGAAAAKRKTVDIERGLFLVRYASSDDTRHPPTVRISFEERSGPDTALIIHPDARDAILSEPGTALAVRAASPAKLLVEVMPTGMDGSTAATVKVEALNPGAMPETTIAADGHLDAGPLAGGAIRLRAHVAGIGDVIAAINEWVAGPSAPSRIEGLAIDWPDMPAGLDLRYAVRSRNADATRLAPIGSFVGT
;
A
#
# COMPACT_ATOMS: atom_id res chain seq x y z
N MET A 1 -52.21 16.80 25.32
CA MET A 1 -51.10 17.72 25.66
C MET A 1 -49.86 16.84 25.80
N PHE A 2 -48.80 17.21 25.08
CA PHE A 2 -47.85 16.29 24.44
C PHE A 2 -46.92 15.52 25.39
N GLU A 3 -46.83 14.21 25.13
CA GLU A 3 -45.91 13.24 25.72
C GLU A 3 -44.52 13.45 25.11
N GLY A 4 -43.55 13.84 25.97
CA GLY A 4 -42.16 14.08 25.58
C GLY A 4 -41.43 12.78 25.30
N GLN A 5 -41.48 12.34 24.05
CA GLN A 5 -40.70 11.21 23.55
C GLN A 5 -39.21 11.57 23.64
N MET A 6 -38.47 10.93 24.57
CA MET A 6 -37.02 10.93 24.57
C MET A 6 -36.54 10.35 23.24
N ARG A 7 -35.98 11.18 22.36
CA ARG A 7 -35.18 10.70 21.24
C ARG A 7 -33.86 10.18 21.81
N GLN A 8 -33.75 8.85 21.92
CA GLN A 8 -32.47 8.18 22.10
C GLN A 8 -31.52 8.69 21.01
N GLY A 9 -30.38 9.23 21.43
CA GLY A 9 -29.39 9.82 20.53
C GLY A 9 -28.69 8.73 19.74
N ALA A 10 -28.60 8.91 18.43
CA ALA A 10 -27.80 8.06 17.56
C ALA A 10 -26.37 7.92 18.12
N ALA A 11 -25.82 6.71 18.12
CA ALA A 11 -24.45 6.50 18.59
C ALA A 11 -23.49 7.34 17.73
N ALA A 12 -22.79 8.29 18.33
CA ALA A 12 -21.82 9.10 17.63
C ALA A 12 -20.56 8.28 17.31
N ALA A 13 -19.91 8.55 16.17
CA ALA A 13 -18.67 7.89 15.79
C ALA A 13 -17.60 8.04 16.89
N LYS A 14 -16.95 6.93 17.26
CA LYS A 14 -15.90 6.91 18.28
C LYS A 14 -14.54 7.07 17.61
N ARG A 15 -13.72 8.01 18.10
CA ARG A 15 -12.39 8.30 17.55
C ARG A 15 -11.29 7.96 18.55
N LYS A 16 -10.17 7.44 18.05
CA LYS A 16 -8.97 7.20 18.85
C LYS A 16 -7.73 7.45 18.01
N THR A 17 -6.78 8.22 18.54
CA THR A 17 -5.45 8.40 17.95
C THR A 17 -4.49 7.35 18.50
N VAL A 18 -3.62 6.82 17.64
CA VAL A 18 -2.57 5.85 17.97
C VAL A 18 -1.25 6.36 17.40
N ASP A 19 -0.25 6.54 18.27
CA ASP A 19 1.12 6.85 17.86
C ASP A 19 1.79 5.60 17.28
N ILE A 20 2.45 5.76 16.14
CA ILE A 20 3.26 4.73 15.49
C ILE A 20 4.64 5.26 15.15
N GLU A 21 5.65 4.41 15.28
CA GLU A 21 7.02 4.71 14.87
C GLU A 21 7.23 4.52 13.37
N ARG A 22 8.42 4.86 12.86
CA ARG A 22 8.84 4.46 11.51
C ARG A 22 8.79 2.93 11.38
N GLY A 23 8.07 2.42 10.37
CA GLY A 23 7.98 0.98 10.13
C GLY A 23 6.79 0.56 9.27
N LEU A 24 6.51 -0.74 9.30
CA LEU A 24 5.32 -1.36 8.71
C LEU A 24 4.41 -1.84 9.84
N PHE A 25 3.11 -1.67 9.66
CA PHE A 25 2.11 -2.06 10.64
C PHE A 25 0.92 -2.73 9.96
N LEU A 26 0.26 -3.63 10.70
CA LEU A 26 -1.03 -4.19 10.35
C LEU A 26 -2.09 -3.67 11.33
N VAL A 27 -3.10 -2.98 10.80
CA VAL A 27 -4.27 -2.57 11.56
C VAL A 27 -5.36 -3.60 11.33
N ARG A 28 -5.75 -4.33 12.37
CA ARG A 28 -6.72 -5.44 12.29
C ARG A 28 -7.99 -5.10 13.05
N TYR A 29 -9.13 -5.25 12.39
CA TYR A 29 -10.42 -5.28 13.05
C TYR A 29 -10.63 -6.67 13.64
N ALA A 30 -10.42 -6.84 14.95
CA ALA A 30 -10.37 -8.14 15.59
C ALA A 30 -11.76 -8.70 15.95
N SER A 31 -12.64 -7.86 16.48
CA SER A 31 -13.97 -8.28 16.93
C SER A 31 -14.92 -7.10 17.10
N SER A 32 -16.22 -7.37 17.07
CA SER A 32 -17.27 -6.44 17.51
C SER A 32 -18.28 -7.16 18.40
N ASP A 33 -18.87 -6.44 19.34
CA ASP A 33 -19.93 -6.96 20.20
C ASP A 33 -21.25 -7.11 19.43
N ASP A 34 -21.50 -6.24 18.43
CA ASP A 34 -22.63 -6.38 17.52
C ASP A 34 -22.20 -7.18 16.29
N THR A 35 -22.46 -8.48 16.32
CA THR A 35 -22.14 -9.40 15.23
C THR A 35 -23.13 -9.34 14.06
N ARG A 36 -24.32 -8.77 14.26
CA ARG A 36 -25.35 -8.68 13.21
C ARG A 36 -25.16 -7.43 12.36
N HIS A 37 -24.77 -6.34 12.99
CA HIS A 37 -24.50 -5.06 12.33
C HIS A 37 -23.19 -4.47 12.86
N PRO A 38 -22.04 -5.11 12.56
CA PRO A 38 -20.76 -4.61 13.04
C PRO A 38 -20.53 -3.18 12.54
N PRO A 39 -19.95 -2.29 13.37
CA PRO A 39 -19.51 -0.99 12.92
C PRO A 39 -18.41 -1.13 11.87
N THR A 40 -18.26 -0.09 11.06
CA THR A 40 -17.13 0.07 10.16
C THR A 40 -16.01 0.84 10.85
N VAL A 41 -14.76 0.54 10.51
CA VAL A 41 -13.59 1.22 11.06
C VAL A 41 -12.85 1.94 9.93
N ARG A 42 -12.75 3.26 10.01
CA ARG A 42 -11.96 4.08 9.08
C ARG A 42 -10.60 4.39 9.70
N ILE A 43 -9.55 4.23 8.88
CA ILE A 43 -8.17 4.55 9.24
C ILE A 43 -7.71 5.76 8.43
N SER A 44 -7.12 6.74 9.09
CA SER A 44 -6.50 7.90 8.45
C SER A 44 -5.26 8.33 9.24
N PHE A 45 -4.52 9.30 8.72
CA PHE A 45 -3.50 10.01 9.48
C PHE A 45 -4.10 11.32 10.02
N GLU A 46 -3.74 11.71 11.25
CA GLU A 46 -4.24 12.95 11.88
C GLU A 46 -3.81 14.20 11.10
N GLU A 47 -2.60 14.18 10.54
CA GLU A 47 -2.07 15.21 9.66
C GLU A 47 -1.63 14.62 8.32
N ARG A 48 -1.48 15.51 7.32
CA ARG A 48 -0.96 15.13 6.01
C ARG A 48 0.46 14.58 6.19
N SER A 49 0.56 13.26 6.21
CA SER A 49 1.81 12.58 6.41
C SER A 49 2.72 12.75 5.19
N GLY A 50 4.03 12.73 5.40
CA GLY A 50 5.02 12.87 4.32
C GLY A 50 4.82 11.84 3.20
N PRO A 51 5.39 12.07 2.01
CA PRO A 51 5.13 11.30 0.79
C PRO A 51 5.38 9.78 0.92
N ASP A 52 6.22 9.39 1.89
CA ASP A 52 6.59 8.00 2.11
C ASP A 52 5.76 7.29 3.20
N THR A 53 4.81 7.98 3.82
CA THR A 53 3.83 7.40 4.76
C THR A 53 2.52 7.14 4.03
N ALA A 54 2.01 5.91 4.09
CA ALA A 54 0.89 5.46 3.26
C ALA A 54 0.00 4.40 3.95
N LEU A 55 -1.30 4.46 3.64
CA LEU A 55 -2.25 3.39 3.88
C LEU A 55 -2.33 2.53 2.62
N ILE A 56 -2.09 1.23 2.74
CA ILE A 56 -2.09 0.30 1.61
C ILE A 56 -3.47 -0.34 1.53
N ILE A 57 -4.34 0.25 0.70
CA ILE A 57 -5.72 -0.20 0.48
C ILE A 57 -5.83 -1.20 -0.68
N HIS A 58 -6.90 -1.99 -0.71
CA HIS A 58 -7.23 -2.84 -1.86
C HIS A 58 -7.35 -1.99 -3.13
N PRO A 59 -6.91 -2.46 -4.31
CA PRO A 59 -6.93 -1.66 -5.55
C PRO A 59 -8.31 -1.13 -5.95
N ASP A 60 -9.37 -1.86 -5.61
CA ASP A 60 -10.75 -1.44 -5.88
C ASP A 60 -11.39 -0.60 -4.75
N ALA A 61 -10.69 -0.47 -3.62
CA ALA A 61 -11.15 0.36 -2.50
C ALA A 61 -10.74 1.82 -2.73
N ARG A 62 -11.64 2.75 -2.38
CA ARG A 62 -11.37 4.19 -2.43
C ARG A 62 -10.90 4.76 -1.11
N ASP A 63 -11.27 4.09 -0.02
CA ASP A 63 -11.05 4.53 1.34
C ASP A 63 -10.44 3.40 2.17
N ALA A 64 -9.66 3.77 3.19
CA ALA A 64 -9.07 2.86 4.15
C ALA A 64 -10.09 2.44 5.22
N ILE A 65 -11.06 1.62 4.81
CA ILE A 65 -12.17 1.16 5.66
C ILE A 65 -12.08 -0.36 5.87
N LEU A 66 -12.22 -0.76 7.13
CA LEU A 66 -12.39 -2.15 7.57
C LEU A 66 -13.87 -2.36 7.90
N SER A 67 -14.58 -3.08 7.03
CA SER A 67 -16.03 -3.19 7.09
C SER A 67 -16.55 -4.23 8.09
N GLU A 68 -15.73 -5.23 8.42
CA GLU A 68 -16.12 -6.34 9.29
C GLU A 68 -14.93 -6.92 10.07
N PRO A 69 -15.18 -7.59 11.22
CA PRO A 69 -14.15 -8.31 11.95
C PRO A 69 -13.43 -9.34 11.08
N GLY A 70 -12.13 -9.51 11.30
CA GLY A 70 -11.24 -10.37 10.51
C GLY A 70 -10.47 -9.62 9.41
N THR A 71 -10.98 -8.47 8.96
CA THR A 71 -10.31 -7.63 7.96
C THR A 71 -9.12 -6.87 8.54
N ALA A 72 -8.17 -6.51 7.67
CA ALA A 72 -6.98 -5.77 8.06
C ALA A 72 -6.48 -4.84 6.96
N LEU A 73 -5.75 -3.80 7.37
CA LEU A 73 -5.13 -2.80 6.51
C LEU A 73 -3.63 -2.73 6.82
N ALA A 74 -2.80 -2.72 5.80
CA ALA A 74 -1.37 -2.48 5.98
C ALA A 74 -1.06 -0.97 5.96
N VAL A 75 -0.14 -0.56 6.83
CA VAL A 75 0.29 0.83 6.99
C VAL A 75 1.81 0.88 6.89
N ARG A 76 2.31 1.83 6.09
CA ARG A 76 3.74 2.18 6.03
C ARG A 76 3.94 3.57 6.62
N ALA A 77 4.85 3.71 7.56
CA ALA A 77 5.25 4.99 8.13
C ALA A 77 6.74 5.22 7.91
N ALA A 78 7.11 6.27 7.19
CA ALA A 78 8.50 6.62 6.92
C ALA A 78 9.15 7.43 8.05
N SER A 79 8.33 8.04 8.90
CA SER A 79 8.67 8.76 10.12
C SER A 79 7.62 8.45 11.19
N PRO A 80 7.86 8.75 12.48
CA PRO A 80 6.81 8.70 13.48
C PRO A 80 5.55 9.45 13.03
N ALA A 81 4.39 8.87 13.28
CA ALA A 81 3.11 9.38 12.79
C ALA A 81 1.95 9.05 13.74
N LYS A 82 0.84 9.77 13.60
CA LYS A 82 -0.40 9.57 14.36
C LYS A 82 -1.47 8.99 13.45
N LEU A 83 -1.86 7.74 13.71
CA LEU A 83 -3.02 7.12 13.07
C LEU A 83 -4.29 7.52 13.80
N LEU A 84 -5.27 8.01 13.05
CA LEU A 84 -6.63 8.23 13.52
C LEU A 84 -7.48 7.01 13.16
N VAL A 85 -8.06 6.38 14.19
CA VAL A 85 -8.98 5.26 14.08
C VAL A 85 -10.38 5.75 14.42
N GLU A 86 -11.30 5.69 13.46
CA GLU A 86 -12.69 6.11 13.64
C GLU A 86 -13.62 4.90 13.50
N VAL A 87 -14.40 4.61 14.53
CA VAL A 87 -15.41 3.55 14.53
C VAL A 87 -16.78 4.17 14.31
N MET A 88 -17.40 3.82 13.19
CA MET A 88 -18.68 4.34 12.74
C MET A 88 -19.75 3.25 12.85
N PRO A 89 -20.88 3.51 13.55
CA PRO A 89 -21.96 2.55 13.64
C PRO A 89 -22.68 2.36 12.30
N THR A 90 -23.13 1.13 12.05
CA THR A 90 -23.88 0.78 10.85
C THR A 90 -25.38 0.98 11.11
N GLY A 91 -25.83 2.24 11.04
CA GLY A 91 -27.23 2.64 11.29
C GLY A 91 -27.40 3.57 12.49
N MET A 92 -28.61 4.14 12.65
CA MET A 92 -28.89 5.15 13.68
C MET A 92 -28.70 4.64 15.12
N ASP A 93 -28.96 3.35 15.38
CA ASP A 93 -28.79 2.71 16.70
C ASP A 93 -27.66 1.68 16.72
N GLY A 94 -26.74 1.75 15.76
CA GLY A 94 -25.64 0.80 15.62
C GLY A 94 -24.61 0.91 16.75
N SER A 95 -23.96 -0.20 17.06
CA SER A 95 -22.88 -0.23 18.05
C SER A 95 -21.60 0.43 17.54
N THR A 96 -20.81 1.03 18.43
CA THR A 96 -19.40 1.42 18.17
C THR A 96 -18.39 0.55 18.94
N ALA A 97 -18.87 -0.55 19.53
CA ALA A 97 -18.03 -1.49 20.24
C ALA A 97 -17.26 -2.37 19.23
N ALA A 98 -16.02 -1.96 18.95
CA ALA A 98 -15.09 -2.66 18.09
C ALA A 98 -13.72 -2.77 18.78
N THR A 99 -13.09 -3.93 18.62
CA THR A 99 -11.68 -4.15 18.99
C THR A 99 -10.83 -4.00 17.74
N VAL A 100 -9.98 -2.99 17.73
CA VAL A 100 -9.00 -2.73 16.66
C VAL A 100 -7.60 -2.88 17.24
N LYS A 101 -6.76 -3.67 16.59
CA LYS A 101 -5.35 -3.89 16.96
C LYS A 101 -4.45 -3.23 15.93
N VAL A 102 -3.37 -2.59 16.40
CA VAL A 102 -2.30 -2.05 15.55
C VAL A 102 -1.04 -2.82 15.92
N GLU A 103 -0.52 -3.60 14.98
CA GLU A 103 0.57 -4.54 15.20
C GLU A 103 1.76 -4.16 14.33
N ALA A 104 2.95 -3.97 14.91
CA ALA A 104 4.16 -3.73 14.14
C ALA A 104 4.55 -5.01 13.38
N LEU A 105 4.76 -4.89 12.07
CA LEU A 105 5.30 -5.96 11.24
C LEU A 105 6.81 -5.91 11.33
N ASN A 106 7.38 -6.86 12.07
CA ASN A 106 8.82 -7.06 12.14
C ASN A 106 9.21 -8.17 11.16
N PRO A 107 9.96 -7.88 10.08
CA PRO A 107 10.44 -8.89 9.16
C PRO A 107 11.51 -9.82 9.78
N GLY A 108 11.91 -9.57 11.04
CA GLY A 108 13.06 -10.19 11.69
C GLY A 108 14.29 -9.31 11.62
N ALA A 109 15.44 -9.83 12.04
CA ALA A 109 16.71 -9.13 11.89
C ALA A 109 16.98 -8.90 10.41
N MET A 110 16.90 -7.65 9.96
CA MET A 110 17.56 -7.29 8.71
C MET A 110 19.06 -7.52 8.93
N PRO A 111 19.75 -8.27 8.05
CA PRO A 111 21.20 -8.33 8.15
C PRO A 111 21.72 -6.89 8.14
N GLU A 112 22.46 -6.53 9.19
CA GLU A 112 23.08 -5.21 9.29
C GLU A 112 24.06 -5.08 8.12
N THR A 113 23.61 -4.47 7.03
CA THR A 113 24.49 -4.08 5.93
C THR A 113 25.35 -2.94 6.46
N THR A 114 26.42 -3.29 7.17
CA THR A 114 27.54 -2.39 7.38
C THR A 114 28.13 -2.18 5.99
N ILE A 115 27.78 -1.07 5.34
CA ILE A 115 28.47 -0.64 4.12
C ILE A 115 29.86 -0.22 4.56
N ALA A 116 30.77 -1.20 4.64
CA ALA A 116 32.19 -0.95 4.77
C ALA A 116 32.65 -0.31 3.44
N ALA A 117 33.18 0.90 3.54
CA ALA A 117 33.51 1.78 2.43
C ALA A 117 34.66 1.29 1.51
N ASP A 118 35.11 0.04 1.62
CA ASP A 118 36.22 -0.50 0.81
C ASP A 118 36.00 -1.96 0.37
N GLY A 119 34.76 -2.45 0.39
CA GLY A 119 34.42 -3.74 -0.19
C GLY A 119 33.93 -3.58 -1.62
N HIS A 120 34.78 -3.84 -2.62
CA HIS A 120 34.28 -4.32 -3.91
C HIS A 120 33.47 -5.58 -3.61
N LEU A 121 32.15 -5.43 -3.45
CA LEU A 121 31.25 -6.55 -3.38
C LEU A 121 31.26 -7.15 -4.78
N ASP A 122 32.05 -8.20 -4.94
CA ASP A 122 31.68 -9.27 -5.86
C ASP A 122 30.27 -9.68 -5.46
N ALA A 123 29.29 -9.05 -6.11
CA ALA A 123 27.94 -9.53 -6.18
C ALA A 123 28.04 -10.90 -6.86
N GLY A 124 28.25 -11.94 -6.06
CA GLY A 124 27.92 -13.29 -6.48
C GLY A 124 26.51 -13.20 -7.07
N PRO A 125 26.33 -13.60 -8.35
CA PRO A 125 25.09 -13.34 -9.05
C PRO A 125 23.95 -13.89 -8.21
N LEU A 126 22.91 -13.09 -7.99
CA LEU A 126 21.60 -13.61 -7.63
C LEU A 126 21.35 -14.73 -8.65
N ALA A 127 21.46 -15.98 -8.20
CA ALA A 127 21.25 -17.17 -9.02
C ALA A 127 19.74 -17.25 -9.27
N GLY A 128 19.32 -16.46 -10.24
CA GLY A 128 17.94 -16.09 -10.52
C GLY A 128 17.99 -14.78 -11.28
N GLY A 129 18.10 -14.87 -12.60
CA GLY A 129 18.14 -13.79 -13.57
C GLY A 129 17.35 -12.58 -13.11
N ALA A 130 18.10 -11.51 -12.85
CA ALA A 130 17.60 -10.30 -12.24
C ALA A 130 16.36 -9.78 -12.97
N ILE A 131 15.44 -9.20 -12.20
CA ILE A 131 14.29 -8.44 -12.71
C ILE A 131 14.78 -7.46 -13.79
N ARG A 132 14.11 -7.43 -14.93
CA ARG A 132 14.45 -6.58 -16.07
C ARG A 132 13.31 -5.64 -16.40
N LEU A 133 13.66 -4.43 -16.80
CA LEU A 133 12.72 -3.49 -17.39
C LEU A 133 12.86 -3.57 -18.92
N ARG A 134 11.76 -3.88 -19.58
CA ARG A 134 11.64 -3.80 -21.04
C ARG A 134 10.68 -2.68 -21.39
N ALA A 135 11.00 -1.93 -22.43
CA ALA A 135 10.22 -0.77 -22.83
C ALA A 135 9.99 -0.79 -24.33
N HIS A 136 8.79 -0.42 -24.77
CA HIS A 136 8.55 -0.14 -26.17
C HIS A 136 8.84 1.34 -26.44
N VAL A 137 9.85 1.60 -27.26
CA VAL A 137 10.34 2.95 -27.56
C VAL A 137 9.97 3.32 -28.98
N ALA A 138 9.31 4.47 -29.13
CA ALA A 138 8.83 4.96 -30.42
C ALA A 138 9.96 5.02 -31.46
N GLY A 139 9.75 4.36 -32.60
CA GLY A 139 10.72 4.30 -33.70
C GLY A 139 11.95 3.41 -33.46
N ILE A 140 12.05 2.75 -32.31
CA ILE A 140 13.15 1.83 -31.95
C ILE A 140 12.62 0.41 -31.71
N GLY A 141 11.44 0.28 -31.10
CA GLY A 141 10.84 -1.00 -30.71
C GLY A 141 11.17 -1.38 -29.28
N ASP A 142 11.20 -2.68 -28.98
CA ASP A 142 11.43 -3.20 -27.63
C ASP A 142 12.91 -3.06 -27.23
N VAL A 143 13.16 -2.34 -26.13
CA VAL A 143 14.49 -2.10 -25.55
C VAL A 143 14.51 -2.66 -24.13
N ILE A 144 15.54 -3.43 -23.79
CA ILE A 144 15.81 -3.88 -22.43
C ILE A 144 16.98 -3.06 -21.89
N ALA A 145 16.76 -2.32 -20.81
CA ALA A 145 17.83 -1.58 -20.15
C ALA A 145 18.39 -2.38 -18.97
N ALA A 146 19.70 -2.34 -18.77
CA ALA A 146 20.31 -2.86 -17.56
C ALA A 146 19.96 -1.99 -16.34
N ILE A 147 20.26 -2.50 -15.15
CA ILE A 147 20.14 -1.72 -13.91
C ILE A 147 21.04 -0.47 -14.04
N ASN A 148 20.48 0.70 -13.73
CA ASN A 148 21.13 2.01 -13.86
C ASN A 148 21.40 2.48 -15.31
N GLU A 149 20.80 1.84 -16.31
CA GLU A 149 20.88 2.27 -17.71
C GLU A 149 19.60 2.99 -18.15
N TRP A 150 19.73 3.93 -19.10
CA TRP A 150 18.60 4.60 -19.70
C TRP A 150 18.00 3.78 -20.85
N VAL A 151 16.69 3.55 -20.81
CA VAL A 151 15.92 3.04 -21.97
C VAL A 151 15.90 4.03 -23.13
N ALA A 152 15.65 5.31 -22.83
CA ALA A 152 15.61 6.43 -23.78
C ALA A 152 16.26 7.65 -23.11
N GLY A 153 17.59 7.65 -23.11
CA GLY A 153 18.41 8.57 -22.32
C GLY A 153 18.54 9.97 -22.91
N PRO A 154 19.13 10.91 -22.15
CA PRO A 154 19.29 12.31 -22.57
C PRO A 154 20.12 12.46 -23.86
N SER A 155 21.00 11.51 -24.17
CA SER A 155 21.81 11.51 -25.40
C SER A 155 21.04 11.02 -26.64
N ALA A 156 19.92 10.33 -26.46
CA ALA A 156 19.06 9.81 -27.52
C ALA A 156 17.60 9.76 -27.03
N PRO A 157 16.96 10.92 -26.81
CA PRO A 157 15.64 10.97 -26.22
C PRO A 157 14.59 10.45 -27.21
N SER A 158 13.73 9.55 -26.73
CA SER A 158 12.55 9.09 -27.48
C SER A 158 11.39 8.83 -26.53
N ARG A 159 10.19 8.76 -27.09
CA ARG A 159 8.96 8.48 -26.35
C ARG A 159 8.96 7.01 -25.95
N ILE A 160 8.69 6.75 -24.67
CA ILE A 160 8.40 5.41 -24.16
C ILE A 160 6.89 5.23 -24.22
N GLU A 161 6.43 4.30 -25.05
CA GLU A 161 5.01 4.01 -25.28
C GLU A 161 4.49 2.96 -24.31
N GLY A 162 5.34 2.03 -23.88
CA GLY A 162 4.98 1.00 -22.91
C GLY A 162 6.18 0.50 -22.10
N LEU A 163 5.89 -0.01 -20.91
CA LEU A 163 6.85 -0.68 -20.03
C LEU A 163 6.33 -2.07 -19.65
N ALA A 164 7.25 -3.01 -19.59
CA ALA A 164 7.04 -4.35 -19.07
C ALA A 164 8.13 -4.71 -18.06
N ILE A 165 7.77 -5.46 -17.03
CA ILE A 165 8.72 -6.06 -16.10
C ILE A 165 8.83 -7.54 -16.44
N ASP A 166 10.03 -8.00 -16.74
CA ASP A 166 10.33 -9.40 -16.98
C ASP A 166 11.15 -9.97 -15.80
N TRP A 167 10.79 -11.16 -15.32
CA TRP A 167 11.58 -11.87 -14.30
C TRP A 167 11.63 -13.36 -14.65
N PRO A 168 12.59 -13.77 -15.50
CA PRO A 168 12.67 -15.14 -16.00
C PRO A 168 12.76 -16.19 -14.87
N ASP A 169 13.48 -15.86 -13.80
CA ASP A 169 13.70 -16.75 -12.66
C ASP A 169 12.89 -16.34 -11.43
N MET A 170 11.65 -15.91 -11.64
CA MET A 170 10.73 -15.57 -10.55
C MET A 170 10.45 -16.81 -9.67
N PRO A 171 10.63 -16.72 -8.33
CA PRO A 171 10.40 -17.85 -7.44
C PRO A 171 8.97 -18.40 -7.55
N ALA A 172 8.84 -19.73 -7.46
CA ALA A 172 7.54 -20.38 -7.44
C ALA A 172 6.69 -19.89 -6.26
N GLY A 173 5.42 -19.61 -6.50
CA GLY A 173 4.49 -19.09 -5.49
C GLY A 173 4.50 -17.57 -5.31
N LEU A 174 5.30 -16.83 -6.09
CA LEU A 174 5.27 -15.37 -6.14
C LEU A 174 4.40 -14.88 -7.32
N ASP A 175 3.52 -13.91 -7.09
CA ASP A 175 2.81 -13.16 -8.13
C ASP A 175 3.29 -11.69 -8.08
N LEU A 176 3.59 -11.11 -9.24
CA LEU A 176 4.00 -9.72 -9.38
C LEU A 176 3.04 -9.01 -10.33
N ARG A 177 2.46 -7.91 -9.84
CA ARG A 177 1.63 -7.00 -10.63
C ARG A 177 2.14 -5.58 -10.50
N TYR A 178 2.00 -4.81 -11.57
CA TYR A 178 2.50 -3.44 -11.63
C TYR A 178 1.60 -2.54 -12.47
N ALA A 179 1.68 -1.25 -12.18
CA ALA A 179 1.06 -0.18 -12.93
C ALA A 179 2.10 0.92 -13.14
N VAL A 180 1.94 1.68 -14.22
CA VAL A 180 2.81 2.81 -14.54
C VAL A 180 2.03 4.10 -14.33
N ARG A 181 2.70 5.09 -13.74
CA ARG A 181 2.18 6.45 -13.60
C ARG A 181 3.22 7.42 -14.14
N SER A 182 2.79 8.31 -15.02
CA SER A 182 3.64 9.43 -15.46
C SER A 182 3.25 10.70 -14.70
N ARG A 183 4.04 11.77 -14.83
CA ARG A 183 3.75 13.05 -14.16
C ARG A 183 2.37 13.62 -14.53
N ASN A 184 1.90 13.36 -15.76
CA ASN A 184 0.73 14.01 -16.34
C ASN A 184 -0.47 13.06 -16.53
N ALA A 185 -0.39 11.82 -16.04
CA ALA A 185 -1.45 10.83 -16.20
C ALA A 185 -1.64 10.02 -14.92
N ASP A 186 -2.86 9.56 -14.69
CA ASP A 186 -3.15 8.61 -13.62
C ASP A 186 -2.43 7.27 -13.85
N ALA A 187 -2.34 6.46 -12.80
CA ALA A 187 -1.77 5.13 -12.92
C ALA A 187 -2.61 4.25 -13.86
N THR A 188 -1.94 3.44 -14.69
CA THR A 188 -2.61 2.41 -15.49
C THR A 188 -3.28 1.37 -14.59
N ARG A 189 -4.14 0.52 -15.18
CA ARG A 189 -4.59 -0.69 -14.49
C ARG A 189 -3.37 -1.56 -14.15
N LEU A 190 -3.42 -2.25 -13.00
CA LEU A 190 -2.45 -3.28 -12.66
C LEU A 190 -2.43 -4.37 -13.72
N ALA A 191 -1.25 -4.68 -14.23
CA ALA A 191 -1.00 -5.75 -15.18
C ALA A 191 -0.10 -6.83 -14.56
N PRO A 192 -0.23 -8.09 -14.99
CA PRO A 192 0.66 -9.16 -14.54
C PRO A 192 2.06 -8.99 -15.15
N ILE A 193 3.04 -9.68 -14.56
CA ILE A 193 4.42 -9.75 -15.07
C ILE A 193 4.47 -10.07 -16.58
N GLY A 194 5.39 -9.42 -17.29
CA GLY A 194 5.59 -9.54 -18.74
C GLY A 194 4.59 -8.77 -19.62
N SER A 195 3.54 -8.16 -19.05
CA SER A 195 2.53 -7.43 -19.83
C SER A 195 2.91 -5.96 -20.03
N PHE A 196 2.86 -5.45 -21.27
CA PHE A 196 3.08 -4.02 -21.48
C PHE A 196 1.98 -3.16 -20.84
N VAL A 197 2.39 -2.11 -20.14
CA VAL A 197 1.53 -1.04 -19.62
C VAL A 197 2.06 0.32 -20.08
N GLY A 198 1.17 1.16 -20.58
CA GLY A 198 1.51 2.44 -21.19
C GLY A 198 0.37 2.96 -22.08
N THR A 199 0.70 3.89 -22.98
CA THR A 199 -0.24 4.58 -23.87
C THR A 199 0.22 4.54 -25.31
#